data_AF-A0A151J809-F1
#
_entry.id   AF-A0A151J809-F1
#
_cell.length_a   1.000
_cell.length_b   1.000
_cell.length_c   1.000
_cell.angle_alpha   90.00
_cell.angle_beta   90.00
_cell.angle_gamma   90.00
#
_symmetry.space_group_name_H-M   'P 1'
#
loop_
_entity.id
_entity.type
_entity.pdbx_description
1 polymer ?
#
loop_
_entity_poly.entity_id
_entity_poly.type
_entity_poly.pdbx_seq_one_letter_code
_entity_poly.pdbx_strand_id
1 'polypeptide(L)'
;MERDLIEQAILLNTREKYVAWEQRCDEFIESLEEQSRIKRPRLSIGNRQSVIACIARFERLKDSVRGRFVHVGAGHGLRWCEIETAFESRILTGAVINSNYIEPQRFLEDASEIVLERVQCIMQRYDSIKINTIFNGKFVAGDKRANKSIATRNYELYRYTDLREWYVTRVVEAILGCVQILHSGAPKISNAVQKPIESISSLPRWPVQKRCSRSGDFCTLLFC
;
A
#
# COMPACT_ATOMS: atom_id res chain seq x y z
N MET A 1 -26.06 -7.41 3.82
CA MET A 1 -24.69 -7.08 3.42
C MET A 1 -23.81 -8.32 3.40
N GLU A 2 -23.68 -9.05 4.51
CA GLU A 2 -22.84 -10.28 4.55
C GLU A 2 -23.16 -11.31 3.45
N ARG A 3 -24.43 -11.75 3.31
CA ARG A 3 -24.82 -12.73 2.28
C ARG A 3 -24.53 -12.26 0.85
N ASP A 4 -24.78 -10.98 0.58
CA ASP A 4 -24.56 -10.37 -0.74
C ASP A 4 -23.07 -10.39 -1.12
N LEU A 5 -22.18 -10.07 -0.17
CA LEU A 5 -20.72 -10.16 -0.40
C LEU A 5 -20.26 -11.61 -0.63
N ILE A 6 -20.84 -12.58 0.07
CA ILE A 6 -20.52 -14.01 -0.13
C ILE A 6 -20.96 -14.47 -1.54
N GLU A 7 -22.16 -14.11 -1.97
CA GLU A 7 -22.68 -14.45 -3.30
C GLU A 7 -21.86 -13.78 -4.41
N GLN A 8 -21.53 -12.49 -4.24
CA GLN A 8 -20.68 -11.76 -5.18
C GLN A 8 -19.32 -12.42 -5.36
N ALA A 9 -18.72 -12.97 -4.30
CA ALA A 9 -17.42 -13.64 -4.35
C ALA A 9 -17.37 -14.81 -5.35
N ILE A 10 -18.50 -15.48 -5.57
CA ILE A 10 -18.63 -16.60 -6.53
C ILE A 10 -18.66 -16.06 -7.97
N LEU A 11 -19.31 -14.91 -8.17
CA LEU A 11 -19.55 -14.29 -9.48
C LEU A 11 -18.39 -13.40 -9.96
N LEU A 12 -17.35 -13.23 -9.15
CA LEU A 12 -16.15 -12.51 -9.56
C LEU A 12 -15.52 -13.21 -10.77
N ASN A 13 -15.36 -12.45 -11.85
CA ASN A 13 -14.80 -12.94 -13.10
C ASN A 13 -13.80 -11.98 -13.73
N THR A 14 -13.70 -10.76 -13.21
CA THR A 14 -12.68 -9.79 -13.60
C THR A 14 -11.98 -9.26 -12.36
N ARG A 15 -10.79 -8.73 -12.57
CA ARG A 15 -9.96 -8.20 -11.50
C ARG A 15 -10.52 -6.91 -10.91
N GLU A 16 -11.06 -6.03 -11.74
CA GLU A 16 -11.71 -4.79 -11.31
C GLU A 16 -12.89 -5.09 -10.38
N LYS A 17 -13.66 -6.14 -10.69
CA LYS A 17 -14.76 -6.62 -9.84
C LYS A 17 -14.24 -7.20 -8.53
N TYR A 18 -13.16 -7.98 -8.57
CA TYR A 18 -12.55 -8.51 -7.34
C TYR A 18 -12.11 -7.38 -6.42
N VAL A 19 -11.48 -6.36 -6.98
CA VAL A 19 -10.97 -5.24 -6.20
C VAL A 19 -12.09 -4.38 -5.62
N ALA A 20 -13.13 -4.08 -6.40
CA ALA A 20 -14.32 -3.42 -5.87
C ALA A 20 -15.00 -4.25 -4.78
N TRP A 21 -15.02 -5.58 -4.92
CA TRP A 21 -15.55 -6.49 -3.92
C TRP A 21 -14.68 -6.55 -2.65
N GLU A 22 -13.37 -6.59 -2.79
CA GLU A 22 -12.40 -6.58 -1.68
C GLU A 22 -12.55 -5.29 -0.86
N GLN A 23 -12.66 -4.14 -1.54
CA GLN A 23 -12.92 -2.84 -0.93
C GLN A 23 -14.23 -2.83 -0.11
N ARG A 24 -15.31 -3.42 -0.64
CA ARG A 24 -16.59 -3.52 0.08
C ARG A 24 -16.52 -4.46 1.29
N CYS A 25 -15.70 -5.51 1.21
CA CYS A 25 -15.42 -6.36 2.37
C CYS A 25 -14.71 -5.56 3.47
N ASP A 26 -13.72 -4.72 3.12
CA ASP A 26 -12.98 -3.88 4.07
C ASP A 26 -13.88 -2.83 4.72
N GLU A 27 -14.72 -2.16 3.93
CA GLU A 27 -15.72 -1.21 4.45
C GLU A 27 -16.72 -1.89 5.40
N PHE A 28 -17.14 -3.12 5.08
CA PHE A 28 -18.03 -3.88 5.93
C PHE A 28 -17.35 -4.32 7.24
N ILE A 29 -16.10 -4.82 7.17
CA ILE A 29 -15.30 -5.18 8.34
C ILE A 29 -15.14 -3.96 9.25
N GLU A 30 -14.74 -2.80 8.71
CA GLU A 30 -14.56 -1.61 9.53
C GLU A 30 -15.88 -1.11 10.14
N SER A 31 -17.01 -1.21 9.42
CA SER A 31 -18.32 -0.91 10.01
C SER A 31 -18.65 -1.84 11.19
N LEU A 32 -18.24 -3.11 11.15
CA LEU A 32 -18.42 -4.05 12.25
C LEU A 32 -17.49 -3.72 13.42
N GLU A 33 -16.25 -3.34 13.15
CA GLU A 33 -15.29 -2.89 14.16
C GLU A 33 -15.76 -1.62 14.86
N GLU A 34 -16.26 -0.63 14.12
CA GLU A 34 -16.77 0.61 14.70
C GLU A 34 -18.01 0.37 15.57
N GLN A 35 -18.94 -0.48 15.12
CA GLN A 35 -20.06 -0.93 15.94
C GLN A 35 -19.60 -1.57 17.27
N SER A 36 -18.46 -2.26 17.26
CA SER A 36 -17.90 -2.88 18.47
C SER A 36 -17.29 -1.85 19.45
N ARG A 37 -16.82 -0.71 18.94
CA ARG A 37 -16.21 0.39 19.70
C ARG A 37 -17.24 1.30 20.39
N ILE A 38 -18.48 1.32 19.90
CA ILE A 38 -19.57 2.12 20.48
C ILE A 38 -19.81 1.70 21.94
N LYS A 39 -19.56 2.65 22.85
CA LYS A 39 -19.65 2.40 24.30
C LYS A 39 -21.08 2.21 24.81
N ARG A 40 -22.10 2.70 24.09
CA ARG A 40 -23.52 2.57 24.46
C ARG A 40 -24.47 2.59 23.24
N PRO A 41 -25.49 1.71 23.21
CA PRO A 41 -25.64 0.54 24.09
C PRO A 41 -24.51 -0.46 23.82
N ARG A 42 -23.95 -1.05 24.88
CA ARG A 42 -22.88 -2.05 24.73
C ARG A 42 -23.45 -3.26 24.00
N LEU A 43 -22.75 -3.77 22.99
CA LEU A 43 -23.09 -5.04 22.37
C LEU A 43 -23.15 -6.14 23.44
N SER A 44 -24.16 -7.01 23.34
CA SER A 44 -24.23 -8.23 24.14
C SER A 44 -23.01 -9.11 23.84
N ILE A 45 -22.68 -10.02 24.77
CA ILE A 45 -21.60 -10.99 24.58
C ILE A 45 -21.83 -11.82 23.30
N GLY A 46 -23.08 -12.25 23.05
CA GLY A 46 -23.46 -12.98 21.84
C GLY A 46 -23.22 -12.17 20.56
N ASN A 47 -23.57 -10.87 20.56
CA ASN A 47 -23.36 -10.02 19.39
C ASN A 47 -21.86 -9.78 19.13
N ARG A 48 -21.05 -9.64 20.19
CA ARG A 48 -19.59 -9.54 20.04
C ARG A 48 -18.98 -10.78 19.41
N GLN A 49 -19.37 -11.96 19.88
CA GLN A 49 -18.91 -13.23 19.31
C GLN A 49 -19.36 -13.38 17.84
N SER A 50 -20.59 -12.94 17.53
CA SER A 50 -21.11 -12.94 16.16
C SER A 50 -20.30 -12.03 15.23
N VAL A 51 -19.93 -10.82 15.69
CA VAL A 51 -19.08 -9.88 14.94
C VAL A 51 -17.69 -10.47 14.69
N ILE A 52 -17.03 -11.01 15.72
CA ILE A 52 -15.71 -11.65 15.59
C ILE A 52 -15.77 -12.80 14.57
N ALA A 53 -16.79 -13.66 14.67
CA ALA A 53 -16.99 -14.76 13.73
C ALA A 53 -17.25 -14.26 12.30
N CYS A 54 -17.95 -13.13 12.14
CA CYS A 54 -18.20 -12.49 10.85
C CYS A 54 -16.90 -11.99 10.21
N ILE A 55 -16.08 -11.24 10.95
CA ILE A 55 -14.77 -10.75 10.49
C ILE A 55 -13.88 -11.92 10.04
N ALA A 56 -13.74 -12.95 10.89
CA ALA A 56 -12.91 -14.12 10.56
C ALA A 56 -13.39 -14.88 9.30
N ARG A 57 -14.71 -14.95 9.07
CA ARG A 57 -15.27 -15.54 7.83
C ARG A 57 -14.90 -14.71 6.61
N PHE A 58 -14.96 -13.38 6.72
CA PHE A 58 -14.62 -12.48 5.62
C PHE A 58 -13.13 -12.49 5.30
N GLU A 59 -12.25 -12.46 6.30
CA GLU A 59 -10.81 -12.59 6.08
C GLU A 59 -10.47 -13.89 5.36
N ARG A 60 -11.03 -15.02 5.83
CA ARG A 60 -10.86 -16.32 5.16
C ARG A 60 -11.40 -16.31 3.73
N LEU A 61 -12.55 -15.68 3.50
CA LEU A 61 -13.14 -15.58 2.16
C LEU A 61 -12.27 -14.73 1.23
N LYS A 62 -11.78 -13.59 1.71
CA LYS A 62 -10.81 -12.74 0.99
C LYS A 62 -9.61 -13.57 0.59
N ASP A 63 -8.98 -14.30 1.51
CA ASP A 63 -7.83 -15.16 1.21
C ASP A 63 -8.13 -16.23 0.16
N SER A 64 -9.29 -16.89 0.26
CA SER A 64 -9.70 -17.93 -0.71
C SER A 64 -9.96 -17.36 -2.10
N VAL A 65 -10.42 -16.12 -2.20
CA VAL A 65 -10.71 -15.45 -3.47
C VAL A 65 -9.45 -14.82 -4.04
N ARG A 66 -8.56 -14.31 -3.18
CA ARG A 66 -7.33 -13.61 -3.50
C ARG A 66 -6.45 -14.37 -4.48
N GLY A 67 -6.34 -15.69 -4.32
CA GLY A 67 -5.57 -16.54 -5.23
C GLY A 67 -6.06 -16.57 -6.69
N ARG A 68 -7.32 -16.16 -6.96
CA ARG A 68 -7.89 -16.11 -8.32
C ARG A 68 -7.63 -14.78 -9.05
N PHE A 69 -7.36 -13.70 -8.31
CA PHE A 69 -7.36 -12.33 -8.84
C PHE A 69 -6.15 -11.49 -8.48
N VAL A 70 -5.37 -11.87 -7.46
CA VAL A 70 -4.00 -11.39 -7.37
C VAL A 70 -3.35 -11.79 -8.67
N HIS A 71 -2.87 -10.80 -9.43
CA HIS A 71 -1.99 -11.07 -10.56
C HIS A 71 -0.90 -12.02 -10.08
N VAL A 72 -0.96 -13.27 -10.54
CA VAL A 72 0.20 -13.84 -11.22
C VAL A 72 0.27 -13.09 -12.55
N GLY A 73 0.69 -11.84 -12.49
CA GLY A 73 0.65 -10.93 -13.62
C GLY A 73 1.93 -10.90 -14.31
N ALA A 74 1.91 -11.49 -15.51
CA ALA A 74 2.73 -11.12 -16.65
C ALA A 74 4.11 -10.59 -16.24
N GLY A 75 4.88 -11.47 -15.61
CA GLY A 75 6.12 -11.12 -14.93
C GLY A 75 6.24 -12.00 -13.71
N HIS A 76 6.98 -13.09 -13.85
CA HIS A 76 7.45 -13.90 -12.72
C HIS A 76 7.83 -12.93 -11.56
N GLY A 77 7.37 -13.12 -10.31
CA GLY A 77 8.02 -12.49 -9.14
C GLY A 77 7.51 -11.19 -8.49
N LEU A 78 6.37 -10.58 -8.85
CA LEU A 78 5.80 -9.42 -8.09
C LEU A 78 4.65 -9.80 -7.15
N ARG A 79 4.59 -9.18 -5.96
CA ARG A 79 3.50 -9.40 -4.98
C ARG A 79 3.14 -8.14 -4.20
N TRP A 80 1.86 -7.83 -4.08
CA TRP A 80 1.36 -6.85 -3.10
C TRP A 80 1.28 -7.45 -1.69
N CYS A 81 1.80 -6.72 -0.71
CA CYS A 81 1.72 -7.05 0.71
C CYS A 81 1.23 -5.83 1.49
N GLU A 82 0.09 -5.97 2.17
CA GLU A 82 -0.31 -5.00 3.17
C GLU A 82 0.47 -5.25 4.46
N ILE A 83 0.96 -4.18 5.07
CA ILE A 83 1.73 -4.23 6.32
C ILE A 83 0.88 -3.58 7.40
N GLU A 84 0.50 -4.37 8.39
CA GLU A 84 -0.20 -3.89 9.58
C GLU A 84 0.65 -2.80 10.26
N THR A 85 0.09 -1.61 10.40
CA THR A 85 0.75 -0.52 11.12
C THR A 85 0.21 -0.45 12.54
N ALA A 86 1.10 -0.16 13.50
CA ALA A 86 0.73 0.01 14.91
C ALA A 86 -0.17 1.24 15.18
N PHE A 87 -0.53 1.99 14.14
CA PHE A 87 -1.44 3.12 14.22
C PHE A 87 -2.80 2.68 13.69
N GLU A 88 -3.70 2.33 14.62
CA GLU A 88 -5.10 2.08 14.31
C GLU A 88 -5.63 3.14 13.34
N SER A 89 -5.95 2.69 12.12
CA SER A 89 -6.78 3.38 11.14
C SER A 89 -6.22 4.62 10.43
N ARG A 90 -4.96 5.05 10.64
CA ARG A 90 -4.47 6.33 10.05
C ARG A 90 -3.34 6.23 9.03
N ILE A 91 -2.63 5.10 9.00
CA ILE A 91 -1.53 4.90 8.06
C ILE A 91 -1.67 3.52 7.41
N LEU A 92 -2.14 3.49 6.16
CA LEU A 92 -2.14 2.27 5.36
C LEU A 92 -0.76 2.13 4.71
N THR A 93 -0.08 1.00 4.93
CA THR A 93 1.23 0.72 4.31
C THR A 93 1.10 -0.45 3.36
N GLY A 94 1.25 -0.17 2.08
CA GLY A 94 1.28 -1.16 1.02
C GLY A 94 2.69 -1.35 0.47
N ALA A 95 3.12 -2.60 0.31
CA ALA A 95 4.41 -2.94 -0.26
C ALA A 95 4.27 -3.76 -1.54
N VAL A 96 4.96 -3.36 -2.60
CA VAL A 96 5.20 -4.17 -3.79
C VAL A 96 6.53 -4.88 -3.59
N ILE A 97 6.47 -6.21 -3.47
CA ILE A 97 7.62 -7.08 -3.25
C ILE A 97 8.09 -7.66 -4.58
N ASN A 98 9.36 -7.43 -4.88
CA ASN A 98 10.09 -7.94 -6.03
C ASN A 98 10.83 -9.24 -5.68
N SER A 99 10.72 -10.26 -6.53
CA SER A 99 11.40 -11.55 -6.38
C SER A 99 12.47 -11.82 -7.45
N ASN A 100 12.50 -11.05 -8.55
CA ASN A 100 13.29 -11.42 -9.73
C ASN A 100 13.67 -10.26 -10.68
N TYR A 101 13.21 -9.04 -10.44
CA TYR A 101 13.61 -7.87 -11.20
C TYR A 101 14.97 -7.37 -10.72
N ILE A 102 15.88 -7.16 -11.66
CA ILE A 102 17.17 -6.52 -11.44
C ILE A 102 17.12 -5.05 -11.90
N GLU A 103 16.38 -4.78 -12.97
CA GLU A 103 16.25 -3.45 -13.57
C GLU A 103 15.13 -2.65 -12.88
N PRO A 104 15.44 -1.51 -12.21
CA PRO A 104 14.44 -0.74 -11.48
C PRO A 104 13.33 -0.17 -12.36
N GLN A 105 13.64 0.19 -13.62
CA GLN A 105 12.65 0.75 -14.53
C GLN A 105 11.54 -0.26 -14.84
N ARG A 106 11.91 -1.45 -15.33
CA ARG A 106 10.95 -2.53 -15.60
C ARG A 106 10.15 -2.91 -14.37
N PHE A 107 10.79 -2.98 -13.20
CA PHE A 107 10.09 -3.27 -11.96
C PHE A 107 9.00 -2.21 -11.67
N LEU A 108 9.34 -0.93 -11.77
CA LEU A 108 8.38 0.15 -11.49
C LEU A 108 7.28 0.21 -12.54
N GLU A 109 7.59 -0.04 -13.81
CA GLU A 109 6.60 -0.10 -14.90
C GLU A 109 5.62 -1.27 -14.71
N ASP A 110 6.11 -2.47 -14.41
CA ASP A 110 5.27 -3.65 -14.20
C ASP A 110 4.48 -3.57 -12.88
N ALA A 111 5.03 -2.91 -11.86
CA ALA A 111 4.33 -2.65 -10.61
C ALA A 111 3.18 -1.62 -10.76
N SER A 112 3.13 -0.87 -11.86
CA SER A 112 2.19 0.25 -12.03
C SER A 112 0.74 -0.19 -11.88
N GLU A 113 0.35 -1.28 -12.54
CA GLU A 113 -1.03 -1.77 -12.50
C GLU A 113 -1.47 -2.10 -11.08
N ILE A 114 -0.64 -2.83 -10.33
CA ILE A 114 -0.91 -3.21 -8.93
C ILE A 114 -1.06 -1.97 -8.05
N VAL A 115 -0.17 -0.98 -8.20
CA VAL A 115 -0.20 0.23 -7.37
C VAL A 115 -1.39 1.11 -7.72
N LEU A 116 -1.62 1.37 -9.00
CA LEU A 116 -2.72 2.21 -9.48
C LEU A 116 -4.07 1.66 -9.03
N GLU A 117 -4.25 0.35 -9.17
CA GLU A 117 -5.46 -0.34 -8.71
C GLU A 117 -5.68 -0.13 -7.20
N ARG A 118 -4.66 -0.40 -6.38
CA ARG A 118 -4.74 -0.27 -4.91
C ARG A 118 -5.00 1.16 -4.46
N VAL A 119 -4.33 2.13 -5.08
CA VAL A 119 -4.52 3.55 -4.80
C VAL A 119 -5.93 3.99 -5.18
N GLN A 120 -6.46 3.51 -6.32
CA GLN A 120 -7.82 3.81 -6.74
C GLN A 120 -8.86 3.30 -5.74
N CYS A 121 -8.68 2.10 -5.15
CA CYS A 121 -9.57 1.57 -4.10
C CYS A 121 -9.66 2.50 -2.91
N ILE A 122 -8.49 2.92 -2.42
CA ILE A 122 -8.38 3.79 -1.25
C ILE A 122 -9.08 5.13 -1.55
N MET A 123 -8.93 5.65 -2.77
CA MET A 123 -9.57 6.90 -3.19
C MET A 123 -11.09 6.79 -3.42
N GLN A 124 -11.66 5.59 -3.55
CA GLN A 124 -13.11 5.43 -3.52
C GLN A 124 -13.67 5.73 -2.12
N ARG A 125 -12.86 5.47 -1.10
CA ARG A 125 -13.22 5.58 0.30
C ARG A 125 -12.95 6.94 0.92
N TYR A 126 -11.89 7.60 0.45
CA TYR A 126 -11.44 8.89 0.99
C TYR A 126 -11.42 9.96 -0.11
N ASP A 127 -11.92 11.16 0.20
CA ASP A 127 -11.95 12.28 -0.75
C ASP A 127 -10.54 12.77 -1.14
N SER A 128 -9.57 12.57 -0.24
CA SER A 128 -8.16 12.83 -0.49
C SER A 128 -7.27 11.93 0.37
N ILE A 129 -6.09 11.61 -0.14
CA ILE A 129 -5.07 10.86 0.59
C ILE A 129 -3.70 11.48 0.40
N LYS A 130 -2.86 11.36 1.42
CA LYS A 130 -1.47 11.77 1.34
C LYS A 130 -0.58 10.55 1.18
N ILE A 131 0.03 10.41 0.00
CA ILE A 131 0.92 9.30 -0.32
C ILE A 131 2.38 9.67 -0.06
N ASN A 132 3.08 8.81 0.65
CA ASN A 132 4.53 8.76 0.72
C ASN A 132 5.02 7.54 -0.07
N THR A 133 6.03 7.72 -0.94
CA THR A 133 6.58 6.61 -1.73
C THR A 133 8.06 6.41 -1.43
N ILE A 134 8.42 5.17 -1.11
CA ILE A 134 9.78 4.76 -0.75
C ILE A 134 10.18 3.56 -1.60
N PHE A 135 11.31 3.69 -2.29
CA PHE A 135 11.96 2.60 -3.02
C PHE A 135 13.13 2.06 -2.20
N ASN A 136 13.15 0.76 -1.99
CA ASN A 136 14.22 0.04 -1.31
C ASN A 136 14.87 -0.91 -2.31
N GLY A 137 16.19 -0.99 -2.29
CA GLY A 137 16.90 -1.89 -3.17
C GLY A 137 18.30 -2.20 -2.66
N LYS A 138 18.79 -3.36 -3.07
CA LYS A 138 20.19 -3.73 -2.89
C LYS A 138 21.00 -3.24 -4.09
N PHE A 139 21.85 -2.24 -3.84
CA PHE A 139 22.70 -1.65 -4.87
C PHE A 139 24.09 -2.28 -4.81
N VAL A 140 24.64 -2.56 -5.99
CA VAL A 140 25.99 -3.11 -6.16
C VAL A 140 26.82 -2.13 -6.97
N ALA A 141 27.99 -1.76 -6.45
CA ALA A 141 28.96 -0.91 -7.13
C ALA A 141 30.37 -1.49 -6.91
N GLY A 142 30.92 -2.14 -7.92
CA GLY A 142 32.13 -2.95 -7.78
C GLY A 142 31.92 -4.12 -6.82
N ASP A 143 32.79 -4.24 -5.83
CA ASP A 143 32.74 -5.22 -4.74
C ASP A 143 31.78 -4.84 -3.61
N LYS A 144 31.33 -3.58 -3.57
CA LYS A 144 30.46 -3.07 -2.50
C LYS A 144 29.00 -3.37 -2.77
N ARG A 145 28.30 -3.85 -1.73
CA ARG A 145 26.86 -4.09 -1.73
C ARG A 145 26.22 -3.34 -0.57
N ALA A 146 25.19 -2.57 -0.83
CA ALA A 146 24.49 -1.82 0.20
C ALA A 146 22.98 -1.81 -0.06
N ASN A 147 22.19 -2.01 1.00
CA ASN A 147 20.77 -1.75 0.96
C ASN A 147 20.56 -0.24 1.12
N LYS A 148 19.91 0.39 0.15
CA LYS A 148 19.61 1.83 0.18
C LYS A 148 18.12 2.04 -0.01
N SER A 149 17.63 3.11 0.59
CA SER A 149 16.27 3.61 0.41
C SER A 149 16.28 4.97 -0.28
N ILE A 150 15.29 5.19 -1.13
CA ILE A 150 15.02 6.43 -1.84
C ILE A 150 13.58 6.79 -1.50
N ALA A 151 13.39 7.86 -0.72
CA ALA A 151 12.07 8.42 -0.48
C ALA A 151 11.81 9.57 -1.47
N THR A 152 10.64 9.54 -2.08
CA THR A 152 10.15 10.66 -2.90
C THR A 152 9.43 11.69 -2.01
N ARG A 153 9.06 12.84 -2.58
CA ARG A 153 8.26 13.83 -1.83
C ARG A 153 6.85 13.30 -1.66
N ASN A 154 6.28 13.52 -0.47
CA ASN A 154 4.86 13.26 -0.23
C ASN A 154 4.00 13.98 -1.26
N TYR A 155 2.96 13.31 -1.75
CA TYR A 155 2.03 13.84 -2.73
C TYR A 155 0.59 13.65 -2.23
N GLU A 156 -0.23 14.68 -2.40
CA GLU A 156 -1.65 14.61 -2.05
C GLU A 156 -2.45 14.26 -3.32
N LEU A 157 -3.19 13.16 -3.24
CA LEU A 157 -4.09 12.72 -4.30
C LEU A 157 -5.53 13.09 -3.94
N TYR A 158 -6.24 13.60 -4.93
CA TYR A 158 -7.67 13.91 -4.88
C TYR A 158 -8.44 13.03 -5.86
N ARG A 159 -9.74 12.85 -5.63
CA ARG A 159 -10.64 11.96 -6.40
C ARG A 159 -10.47 11.97 -7.93
N TYR A 160 -10.15 13.11 -8.53
CA TYR A 160 -10.01 13.29 -9.99
C TYR A 160 -8.56 13.39 -10.46
N THR A 161 -7.59 13.04 -9.63
CA THR A 161 -6.17 13.04 -10.02
C THR A 161 -5.94 11.97 -11.09
N ASP A 162 -5.23 12.31 -12.16
CA ASP A 162 -4.74 11.30 -13.09
C ASP A 162 -3.67 10.46 -12.39
N LEU A 163 -4.05 9.25 -11.97
CA LEU A 163 -3.17 8.35 -11.26
C LEU A 163 -2.02 7.86 -12.13
N ARG A 164 -2.23 7.75 -13.45
CA ARG A 164 -1.19 7.27 -14.36
C ARG A 164 -0.11 8.32 -14.54
N GLU A 165 -0.51 9.57 -14.76
CA GLU A 165 0.40 10.72 -14.82
C GLU A 165 1.15 10.87 -13.48
N TRP A 166 0.45 10.79 -12.36
CA TRP A 166 1.06 10.84 -11.03
C TRP A 166 2.10 9.73 -10.86
N TYR A 167 1.77 8.49 -11.19
CA TYR A 167 2.68 7.37 -11.03
C TYR A 167 3.94 7.53 -11.87
N VAL A 168 3.80 7.90 -13.15
CA VAL A 168 4.95 8.11 -14.04
C VAL A 168 5.84 9.25 -13.52
N THR A 169 5.26 10.42 -13.29
CA THR A 169 6.05 11.63 -12.99
C THR A 169 6.57 11.68 -11.56
N ARG A 170 5.80 11.18 -10.58
CA ARG A 170 6.11 11.30 -9.15
C ARG A 170 6.71 10.03 -8.54
N VAL A 171 6.50 8.87 -9.16
CA VAL A 171 7.08 7.60 -8.70
C VAL A 171 8.19 7.16 -9.64
N VAL A 172 7.89 6.85 -10.90
CA VAL A 172 8.86 6.25 -11.83
C VAL A 172 10.03 7.20 -12.11
N GLU A 173 9.77 8.37 -12.69
CA GLU A 173 10.80 9.34 -13.06
C GLU A 173 11.59 9.83 -11.84
N ALA A 174 10.90 10.09 -10.73
CA ALA A 174 11.52 10.55 -9.49
C ALA A 174 12.49 9.51 -8.90
N ILE A 175 12.10 8.23 -8.86
CA ILE A 175 12.96 7.15 -8.36
C ILE A 175 14.11 6.91 -9.34
N LEU A 176 13.84 6.81 -10.65
CA LEU A 176 14.88 6.54 -11.64
C LEU A 176 15.93 7.65 -11.70
N GLY A 177 15.51 8.92 -11.62
CA GLY A 177 16.45 10.04 -11.50
C GLY A 177 17.34 9.92 -10.25
N CYS A 178 16.76 9.52 -9.11
CA CYS A 178 17.54 9.28 -7.89
C CYS A 178 18.51 8.09 -8.04
N VAL A 179 18.07 6.99 -8.67
CA VAL A 179 18.92 5.82 -8.94
C VAL A 179 20.10 6.20 -9.83
N GLN A 180 19.87 6.94 -10.91
CA GLN A 180 20.93 7.41 -11.82
C GLN A 180 21.97 8.27 -11.08
N ILE A 181 21.53 9.17 -10.20
CA ILE A 181 22.43 9.99 -9.35
C ILE A 181 23.29 9.09 -8.43
N LEU A 182 22.71 8.02 -7.88
CA LEU A 182 23.45 7.08 -7.03
C LEU A 182 24.51 6.29 -7.80
N HIS A 183 24.29 6.04 -9.10
CA HIS A 183 25.26 5.38 -9.97
C HIS A 183 26.37 6.31 -10.45
N SER A 184 26.08 7.60 -10.68
CA SER A 184 27.06 8.56 -11.20
C SER A 184 28.03 9.13 -10.16
N GLY A 185 27.82 8.86 -8.86
CA GLY A 185 28.73 9.30 -7.79
C GLY A 185 28.73 10.82 -7.55
N ALA A 186 27.77 11.56 -8.10
CA ALA A 186 27.70 13.02 -7.99
C ALA A 186 27.38 13.48 -6.54
N PRO A 187 27.85 14.66 -6.11
CA PRO A 187 27.56 15.18 -4.77
C PRO A 187 26.07 15.49 -4.63
N LYS A 188 25.51 15.11 -3.47
CA LYS A 188 24.09 15.18 -3.12
C LYS A 188 23.55 16.60 -3.25
N ILE A 189 22.65 16.83 -4.21
CA ILE A 189 21.79 18.02 -4.22
C ILE A 189 20.33 17.60 -4.00
N SER A 190 19.90 17.89 -2.77
CA SER A 190 18.53 18.10 -2.27
C SER A 190 17.55 16.92 -2.13
N ASN A 191 17.13 16.74 -0.87
CA ASN A 191 15.87 16.16 -0.36
C ASN A 191 15.67 14.64 -0.34
N ALA A 192 16.61 13.81 -0.76
CA ALA A 192 16.58 12.37 -0.44
C ALA A 192 17.18 12.15 0.96
N VAL A 193 16.35 11.85 1.96
CA VAL A 193 16.84 11.41 3.28
C VAL A 193 17.39 10.01 3.13
N GLN A 194 18.69 9.92 2.86
CA GLN A 194 19.42 8.67 2.81
C GLN A 194 19.74 8.25 4.24
N LYS A 195 18.93 7.36 4.80
CA LYS A 195 19.25 6.69 6.08
C LYS A 195 19.77 5.28 5.78
N PRO A 196 21.01 4.95 6.18
CA PRO A 196 21.47 3.57 6.19
C PRO A 196 20.56 2.76 7.12
N ILE A 197 20.09 1.59 6.67
CA ILE A 197 19.40 0.64 7.55
C ILE A 197 20.47 -0.28 8.13
N GLU A 198 21.05 0.12 9.26
CA GLU A 198 21.97 -0.71 10.05
C GLU A 198 21.19 -1.36 11.20
N SER A 199 20.63 -2.54 10.94
CA SER A 199 19.83 -3.37 11.86
C SER A 199 18.37 -2.94 12.09
N ILE A 200 17.52 -3.89 12.50
CA ILE A 200 16.06 -3.73 12.72
C ILE A 200 15.75 -2.62 13.74
N SER A 201 16.69 -2.27 14.63
CA SER A 201 16.57 -1.16 15.58
C SER A 201 16.88 0.23 15.00
N SER A 202 17.33 0.32 13.74
CA SER A 202 17.70 1.57 13.04
C SER A 202 16.66 2.08 12.05
N LEU A 203 15.42 1.56 12.10
CA LEU A 203 14.31 2.15 11.35
C LEU A 203 14.32 3.67 11.55
N PRO A 204 14.16 4.48 10.48
CA PRO A 204 14.10 5.91 10.61
C PRO A 204 13.13 6.30 11.73
N ARG A 205 13.63 6.94 12.80
CA ARG A 205 12.72 7.80 13.58
C ARG A 205 12.11 8.77 12.58
N TRP A 206 10.81 8.60 12.39
CA TRP A 206 9.98 9.39 11.52
C TRP A 206 10.22 10.87 11.84
N PRO A 207 10.45 11.74 10.83
CA PRO A 207 10.44 13.16 11.10
C PRO A 207 9.08 13.52 11.71
N VAL A 208 9.10 14.14 12.89
CA VAL A 208 7.90 14.73 13.51
C VAL A 208 7.47 15.87 12.58
N GLN A 209 6.60 15.55 11.62
CA GLN A 209 6.14 16.52 10.65
C GLN A 209 5.01 17.32 11.29
N LYS A 210 5.21 18.64 11.29
CA LYS A 210 4.32 19.64 11.88
C LYS A 210 2.87 19.40 11.43
N ARG A 211 1.96 19.52 12.41
CA ARG A 211 0.50 19.38 12.27
C ARG A 211 0.03 20.07 10.99
N CYS A 212 -0.47 19.30 10.04
CA CYS A 212 -1.35 19.80 9.00
C CYS A 212 -2.77 19.32 9.33
N SER A 213 -3.67 20.28 9.29
CA SER A 213 -5.03 20.24 9.82
C SER A 213 -6.00 19.54 8.86
N ARG A 214 -6.75 18.58 9.44
CA ARG A 214 -8.05 18.04 9.03
C ARG A 214 -8.11 17.23 7.71
N SER A 215 -8.56 15.97 7.89
CA SER A 215 -9.07 14.98 6.93
C SER A 215 -8.15 14.62 5.75
N GLY A 216 -7.38 13.56 5.93
CA GLY A 216 -6.70 12.84 4.85
C GLY A 216 -5.89 11.72 5.48
N ASP A 217 -6.33 10.47 5.27
CA ASP A 217 -5.57 9.32 5.76
C ASP A 217 -4.25 9.18 4.99
N PHE A 218 -3.22 8.74 5.70
CA PHE A 218 -1.87 8.65 5.15
C PHE A 218 -1.67 7.27 4.51
N CYS A 219 -1.10 7.24 3.32
CA CYS A 219 -0.70 6.00 2.66
C CYS A 219 0.81 5.98 2.44
N THR A 220 1.45 4.86 2.74
CA THR A 220 2.85 4.64 2.40
C THR A 220 2.94 3.51 1.38
N LEU A 221 3.60 3.79 0.26
CA LEU A 221 3.93 2.83 -0.78
C LEU A 221 5.41 2.46 -0.67
N LEU A 222 5.68 1.19 -0.42
CA LEU A 222 7.01 0.62 -0.40
C LEU A 222 7.25 -0.21 -1.66
N PHE A 223 8.35 0.03 -2.35
CA PHE A 223 8.87 -0.86 -3.38
C PHE A 223 10.09 -1.55 -2.81
N CYS A 224 10.11 -2.88 -2.79
CA CYS A 224 11.13 -3.68 -2.11
C CYS A 224 11.63 -4.81 -2.99
#